data_AF-A0A258CG78-F1
#
_entry.id   AF-A0A258CG78-F1
#
_cell.length_a   1.000
_cell.length_b   1.000
_cell.length_c   1.000
_cell.angle_alpha   90.00
_cell.angle_beta   90.00
_cell.angle_gamma   90.00
#
_symmetry.space_group_name_H-M   'P 1'
#
loop_
_entity.id
_entity.type
_entity.pdbx_description
1 polymer ?
#
loop_
_entity_poly.entity_id
_entity_poly.type
_entity_poly.pdbx_seq_one_letter_code
_entity_poly.pdbx_strand_id
1 'polypeptide(L)'
;AYLVLGRPLGADTGDNNMLAQAALGLGLAGSASITGNVAQRLGIQDFQLDTEGSGGDTSVVASGRLTDRLTLRYGVGVFEPANTVALRYQLTRRIFLEAASGLASSLDIFYRRNF
;
A
#
# COMPACT_ATOMS: atom_id res chain seq x y z
N ALA A 1 -39.65 13.12 -16.40
CA ALA A 1 -39.54 12.41 -15.10
C ALA A 1 -38.97 13.38 -14.08
N TYR A 2 -39.65 13.57 -12.93
CA TYR A 2 -39.22 14.44 -11.82
C TYR A 2 -38.84 13.52 -10.65
N LEU A 3 -37.65 13.70 -10.07
CA LEU A 3 -37.25 13.06 -8.83
C LEU A 3 -37.33 14.08 -7.69
N VAL A 4 -38.37 13.93 -6.87
CA VAL A 4 -38.53 14.61 -5.58
C VAL A 4 -37.96 13.66 -4.53
N LEU A 5 -36.79 13.98 -3.97
CA LEU A 5 -36.25 13.27 -2.81
C LEU A 5 -36.77 13.96 -1.55
N GLY A 6 -37.84 13.38 -0.99
CA GLY A 6 -38.28 13.69 0.36
C GLY A 6 -37.25 13.21 1.38
N ARG A 7 -36.72 14.14 2.19
CA ARG A 7 -36.08 13.80 3.46
C ARG A 7 -36.75 14.62 4.55
N PRO A 8 -37.34 13.99 5.59
CA PRO A 8 -37.93 14.73 6.69
C PRO A 8 -36.86 15.48 7.48
N LEU A 9 -37.18 16.73 7.82
CA LEU A 9 -36.44 17.60 8.72
C LEU A 9 -36.60 17.06 10.15
N GLY A 10 -35.50 16.61 10.76
CA GLY A 10 -35.52 16.15 12.15
C GLY A 10 -34.26 15.40 12.56
N ALA A 11 -33.15 16.13 12.74
CA ALA A 11 -32.10 15.86 13.73
C ALA A 11 -31.00 16.91 13.56
N ASP A 12 -31.02 17.95 14.41
CA ASP A 12 -29.98 18.95 14.64
C ASP A 12 -28.68 18.32 15.19
N THR A 13 -28.08 17.38 14.44
CA THR A 13 -26.82 16.70 14.82
C THR A 13 -26.01 16.25 13.59
N GLY A 14 -26.29 16.82 12.41
CA GLY A 14 -25.67 16.45 11.12
C GLY A 14 -24.44 17.26 10.73
N ASP A 15 -24.36 18.53 11.14
CA ASP A 15 -23.29 19.44 10.70
C ASP A 15 -21.92 19.07 11.29
N ASN A 16 -21.87 18.72 12.58
CA ASN A 16 -20.61 18.32 13.21
C ASN A 16 -20.03 17.04 12.63
N ASN A 17 -20.87 16.08 12.22
CA ASN A 17 -20.40 14.81 11.67
C ASN A 17 -19.88 14.97 10.23
N MET A 18 -20.52 15.82 9.42
CA MET A 18 -20.02 16.15 8.08
C MET A 18 -18.74 16.99 8.12
N LEU A 19 -18.67 17.97 9.02
CA LEU A 19 -17.46 18.78 9.21
C LEU A 19 -16.30 17.96 9.77
N ALA A 20 -16.55 17.04 10.70
CA ALA A 20 -15.54 16.11 11.20
C ALA A 20 -15.04 15.17 10.09
N GLN A 21 -15.92 14.62 9.26
CA GLN A 21 -15.53 13.80 8.11
C GLN A 21 -14.70 14.58 7.08
N ALA A 22 -15.07 15.84 6.80
CA ALA A 22 -14.29 16.70 5.93
C ALA A 22 -12.91 17.05 6.53
N ALA A 23 -12.85 17.36 7.83
CA ALA A 23 -11.61 17.64 8.55
C ALA A 23 -10.69 16.41 8.60
N LEU A 24 -11.25 15.21 8.76
CA LEU A 24 -10.52 13.95 8.67
C LEU A 24 -10.01 13.71 7.24
N GLY A 25 -10.85 13.91 6.21
CA GLY A 25 -10.43 13.81 4.82
C GLY A 25 -9.29 14.78 4.47
N LEU A 26 -9.36 16.01 4.95
CA LEU A 26 -8.32 17.04 4.76
C LEU A 26 -7.06 16.75 5.59
N GLY A 27 -7.20 16.26 6.82
CA GLY A 27 -6.09 15.86 7.69
C GLY A 27 -5.36 14.62 7.19
N LEU A 28 -6.09 13.65 6.62
CA LEU A 28 -5.53 12.49 5.95
C LEU A 28 -4.88 12.86 4.61
N ALA A 29 -5.47 13.77 3.81
CA ALA A 29 -4.84 14.31 2.62
C ALA A 29 -3.57 15.12 2.94
N GLY A 30 -3.58 15.88 4.04
CA GLY A 30 -2.44 16.66 4.55
C GLY A 30 -1.32 15.81 5.17
N SER A 31 -1.64 14.65 5.75
CA SER A 31 -0.65 13.72 6.30
C SER A 31 -0.12 12.73 5.26
N ALA A 32 -0.95 12.31 4.30
CA ALA A 32 -0.50 11.56 3.12
C ALA A 32 0.55 12.34 2.31
N SER A 33 0.44 13.68 2.28
CA SER A 33 1.43 14.54 1.64
C SER A 33 2.74 14.67 2.44
N ILE A 34 2.72 14.63 3.77
CA ILE A 34 3.95 14.72 4.59
C ILE A 34 4.74 13.41 4.56
N THR A 35 4.07 12.26 4.66
CA THR A 35 4.70 10.94 4.53
C THR A 35 5.16 10.68 3.08
N GLY A 36 4.42 11.17 2.08
CA GLY A 36 4.82 11.16 0.68
C GLY A 36 6.09 11.98 0.40
N ASN A 37 6.26 13.14 1.05
CA ASN A 37 7.41 14.03 0.80
C ASN A 37 8.77 13.47 1.27
N VAL A 38 8.82 12.69 2.36
CA VAL A 38 10.07 12.06 2.82
C VAL A 38 10.45 10.88 1.92
N ALA A 39 9.47 10.06 1.53
CA ALA A 39 9.67 8.96 0.59
C ALA A 39 10.08 9.47 -0.80
N GLN A 40 9.47 10.56 -1.29
CA GLN A 40 9.76 11.16 -2.59
C GLN A 40 11.16 11.81 -2.66
N ARG A 41 11.68 12.36 -1.56
CA ARG A 41 13.09 12.82 -1.47
C ARG A 41 14.11 11.68 -1.57
N LEU A 42 13.73 10.48 -1.13
CA LEU A 42 14.51 9.25 -1.29
C LEU A 42 14.25 8.54 -2.62
N GLY A 43 13.37 9.08 -3.47
CA GLY A 43 12.95 8.47 -4.72
C GLY A 43 12.01 7.26 -4.58
N ILE A 44 11.53 6.97 -3.36
CA ILE A 44 10.62 5.86 -3.08
C ILE A 44 9.18 6.36 -3.20
N GLN A 45 8.41 5.76 -4.10
CA GLN A 45 7.00 6.02 -4.32
C GLN A 45 6.16 4.92 -3.68
N ASP A 46 4.91 5.23 -3.33
CA ASP A 46 3.91 4.28 -2.81
C ASP A 46 4.44 3.38 -1.70
N PHE A 47 5.12 4.00 -0.73
CA PHE A 47 5.59 3.30 0.46
C PHE A 47 4.41 2.84 1.30
N GLN A 48 4.44 1.57 1.70
CA GLN A 48 3.41 0.92 2.51
C GLN A 48 4.07 0.07 3.59
N LEU A 49 3.39 -0.04 4.73
CA LEU A 49 3.79 -0.88 5.84
C LEU A 49 2.59 -1.71 6.28
N ASP A 50 2.71 -3.02 6.14
CA ASP A 50 1.65 -3.98 6.38
C ASP A 50 2.14 -5.10 7.31
N THR A 51 1.19 -5.89 7.81
CA THR A 51 1.47 -7.13 8.53
C THR A 51 0.94 -8.30 7.71
N GLU A 52 1.79 -9.29 7.43
CA GLU A 52 1.46 -10.47 6.64
C GLU A 52 1.70 -11.75 7.45
N GLY A 53 0.95 -12.81 7.15
CA GLY A 53 1.05 -14.09 7.84
C GLY A 53 0.11 -14.22 9.06
N SER A 54 0.25 -15.32 9.80
CA SER A 54 -0.52 -15.60 11.02
C SER A 54 0.23 -16.53 11.95
N GLY A 55 -0.04 -16.47 13.26
CA GLY A 55 0.66 -17.31 14.23
C GLY A 55 2.17 -17.02 14.27
N GLY A 56 2.99 -18.08 14.27
CA GLY A 56 4.46 -17.97 14.28
C GLY A 56 5.04 -17.28 13.04
N ASP A 57 4.37 -17.40 11.89
CA ASP A 57 4.78 -16.83 10.60
C ASP A 57 4.38 -15.35 10.43
N THR A 58 3.93 -14.69 11.49
CA THR A 58 3.55 -13.27 11.43
C THR A 58 4.79 -12.41 11.15
N SER A 59 4.69 -11.53 10.16
CA SER A 59 5.76 -10.64 9.73
C SER A 59 5.26 -9.22 9.51
N VAL A 60 6.14 -8.24 9.73
CA VAL A 60 5.93 -6.85 9.32
C VAL A 60 6.63 -6.64 7.99
N VAL A 61 5.92 -6.15 6.99
CA VAL A 61 6.41 -5.99 5.63
C VAL A 61 6.35 -4.52 5.23
N ALA A 62 7.51 -3.97 4.93
CA ALA A 62 7.64 -2.67 4.28
C ALA A 62 7.75 -2.88 2.77
N SER A 63 6.95 -2.18 1.99
CA SER A 63 7.01 -2.22 0.53
C SER A 63 7.04 -0.82 -0.07
N GLY A 64 7.63 -0.69 -1.25
CA GLY A 64 7.71 0.58 -1.95
C GLY A 64 8.27 0.44 -3.35
N ARG A 65 8.05 1.45 -4.17
CA ARG A 65 8.49 1.52 -5.55
C ARG A 65 9.70 2.45 -5.67
N LEU A 66 10.82 1.93 -6.16
CA LEU A 66 12.04 2.71 -6.40
C LEU A 66 12.02 3.43 -7.76
N THR A 67 11.37 2.84 -8.75
CA THR A 67 11.13 3.43 -10.08
C THR A 67 9.81 2.90 -10.63
N ASP A 68 9.24 3.47 -11.69
CA ASP A 68 8.01 2.99 -12.34
C ASP A 68 8.01 1.49 -12.71
N ARG A 69 9.19 0.85 -12.74
CA ARG A 69 9.36 -0.58 -13.06
C ARG A 69 10.02 -1.40 -11.96
N LEU A 70 10.44 -0.81 -10.84
CA LEU A 70 11.18 -1.50 -9.79
C LEU A 70 10.48 -1.34 -8.43
N THR A 71 10.07 -2.47 -7.86
CA THR A 71 9.45 -2.55 -6.54
C THR A 71 10.35 -3.34 -5.59
N LEU A 72 10.48 -2.84 -4.36
CA LEU A 72 11.19 -3.48 -3.27
C LEU A 72 10.18 -3.84 -2.16
N ARG A 73 10.34 -5.04 -1.59
CA ARG A 73 9.64 -5.52 -0.40
C ARG A 73 10.68 -6.01 0.59
N TYR A 74 10.50 -5.66 1.86
CA TYR A 74 11.34 -6.12 2.95
C TYR A 74 10.46 -6.55 4.12
N GLY A 75 10.55 -7.81 4.52
CA GLY A 75 9.77 -8.41 5.59
C GLY A 75 10.63 -8.82 6.76
N VAL A 76 10.14 -8.62 7.98
CA VAL A 76 10.78 -9.04 9.23
C VAL A 76 9.77 -9.81 10.07
N GLY A 77 10.11 -11.06 10.42
CA GLY A 77 9.30 -11.89 11.30
C GLY A 77 9.17 -11.30 12.71
N VAL A 78 7.95 -11.32 13.25
CA VAL A 78 7.61 -10.75 14.56
C VAL A 78 7.92 -11.72 15.69
N PHE A 79 7.62 -13.00 15.49
CA PHE A 79 7.80 -14.05 16.50
C PHE A 79 9.04 -14.89 16.22
N GLU A 80 9.16 -15.38 14.99
CA GLU A 80 10.34 -16.10 14.54
C GLU A 80 11.25 -15.15 13.75
N PRO A 81 12.54 -15.02 14.12
CA PRO A 81 13.45 -14.12 13.44
C PRO A 81 13.77 -14.63 12.03
N ALA A 82 13.01 -14.15 11.05
CA ALA A 82 13.21 -14.40 9.65
C ALA A 82 13.14 -13.07 8.88
N ASN A 83 14.21 -12.73 8.18
CA ASN A 83 14.26 -11.55 7.32
C ASN A 83 14.09 -11.98 5.87
N THR A 84 13.24 -11.26 5.15
CA THR A 84 13.01 -11.51 3.72
C THR A 84 13.17 -10.22 2.95
N VAL A 85 13.74 -10.32 1.75
CA VAL A 85 13.80 -9.22 0.80
C VAL A 85 13.39 -9.74 -0.57
N ALA A 86 12.52 -8.99 -1.25
CA ALA A 86 12.10 -9.30 -2.60
C ALA A 86 12.18 -8.06 -3.48
N LEU A 87 12.77 -8.22 -4.64
CA LEU A 87 12.91 -7.22 -5.68
C LEU A 87 12.15 -7.68 -6.91
N ARG A 88 11.18 -6.88 -7.36
CA ARG A 88 10.43 -7.15 -8.59
C ARG A 88 10.74 -6.09 -9.63
N TYR A 89 11.20 -6.51 -10.81
CA TYR A 89 11.49 -5.65 -11.95
C TYR A 89 10.61 -5.99 -13.16
N GLN A 90 9.94 -4.98 -13.71
CA GLN A 90 9.12 -5.12 -14.90
C GLN A 90 9.96 -4.88 -16.17
N LEU A 91 10.41 -5.97 -16.81
CA LEU A 91 11.15 -5.92 -18.08
C LEU A 91 10.27 -5.38 -19.23
N THR A 92 9.04 -5.90 -19.33
CA THR A 92 8.05 -5.47 -20.33
C THR A 92 6.66 -5.45 -19.71
N ARG A 93 5.64 -4.98 -20.45
CA ARG A 93 4.23 -5.03 -19.97
C ARG A 93 3.72 -6.46 -19.71
N ARG A 94 4.46 -7.48 -20.14
CA ARG A 94 4.09 -8.89 -20.01
C ARG A 94 5.14 -9.73 -19.28
N ILE A 95 6.34 -9.21 -19.01
CA ILE A 95 7.45 -9.97 -18.42
C ILE A 95 7.94 -9.27 -17.16
N PHE A 96 8.04 -10.03 -16.07
CA PHE A 96 8.49 -9.59 -14.76
C PHE A 96 9.62 -10.50 -14.29
N LEU A 97 10.65 -9.93 -13.68
CA LEU A 97 11.67 -10.65 -12.93
C LEU A 97 11.44 -10.43 -11.45
N GLU A 98 11.61 -11.48 -10.66
CA GLU A 98 11.60 -11.39 -9.20
C GLU A 98 12.86 -12.05 -8.65
N ALA A 99 13.59 -11.33 -7.82
CA ALA A 99 14.65 -11.90 -7.00
C ALA A 99 14.18 -11.85 -5.55
N ALA A 100 14.15 -13.00 -4.88
CA ALA A 100 13.78 -13.10 -3.48
C ALA A 100 14.94 -13.69 -2.67
N SER A 101 15.09 -13.25 -1.44
CA SER A 101 16.04 -13.76 -0.47
C SER A 101 15.41 -13.81 0.91
N GLY A 102 15.77 -14.82 1.68
CA GLY A 102 15.26 -15.11 3.01
C GLY A 102 15.89 -16.40 3.52
N LEU A 103 15.07 -17.39 3.85
CA LEU A 103 15.57 -18.74 4.17
C LEU A 103 16.29 -19.39 2.98
N ALA A 104 15.84 -19.09 1.76
CA ALA A 104 16.49 -19.47 0.52
C ALA A 104 16.42 -18.29 -0.47
N SER A 105 17.39 -18.24 -1.38
CA SER A 105 17.43 -17.24 -2.45
C SER A 105 16.89 -17.82 -3.75
N SER A 106 16.06 -17.06 -4.45
CA SER A 106 15.51 -17.43 -5.76
C SER A 106 15.60 -16.29 -6.79
N LEU A 107 15.51 -16.67 -8.05
CA LEU A 107 15.38 -15.76 -9.19
C LEU A 107 14.34 -16.35 -10.16
N ASP A 108 13.20 -15.68 -10.27
CA ASP A 108 12.03 -16.15 -10.98
C ASP A 108 11.65 -15.20 -12.13
N ILE A 109 11.07 -15.75 -13.21
CA ILE A 109 10.60 -15.00 -14.37
C ILE A 109 9.12 -15.30 -14.61
N PHE A 110 8.30 -14.26 -14.64
CA PHE A 110 6.86 -14.36 -14.85
C PHE A 110 6.46 -13.78 -16.20
N TYR A 111 5.60 -14.49 -16.93
CA TYR A 111 5.00 -14.03 -18.18
C TYR A 111 3.47 -13.96 -18.08
N ARG A 112 2.88 -12.80 -18.40
CA ARG A 112 1.44 -12.59 -18.43
C ARG A 112 0.93 -12.57 -19.87
N ARG A 113 -0.05 -13.44 -20.16
CA ARG A 113 -0.78 -13.49 -21.43
C ARG A 113 -2.27 -13.22 -21.17
N ASN A 114 -2.84 -12.28 -21.91
CA ASN A 114 -4.28 -12.03 -21.89
C ASN A 114 -4.95 -13.01 -22.87
N PHE A 115 -6.09 -13.59 -22.48
CA PHE A 115 -6.95 -14.42 -23.31
C PHE A 115 -8.30 -13.71 -23.52
#